data_AF-A0A3D1AHJ7-F1
#
_entry.id   AF-A0A3D1AHJ7-F1
#
_cell.length_a   1.000
_cell.length_b   1.000
_cell.length_c   1.000
_cell.angle_alpha   90.00
_cell.angle_beta   90.00
_cell.angle_gamma   90.00
#
_symmetry.space_group_name_H-M   'P 1'
#
loop_
_entity.id
_entity.type
_entity.pdbx_description
1 polymer ?
#
loop_
_entity_poly.entity_id
_entity_poly.type
_entity_poly.pdbx_seq_one_letter_code
_entity_poly.pdbx_strand_id
1 'polypeptide(L)'
;MANLASVTKTVLQGKDLNETTLPVDDIQRFDRPEKLISSAYDKSSRYFDFAQSIEELTSDSQYGVFNAQLDKTVVWKAATKRFLLGDYGNGTPDFVDYNGFFIERHSGLTTYIKQDVYPVLNEAYERSSWYRAIQ
;
A
#
# COMPACT_ATOMS: atom_id res chain seq x y z
N MET A 1 -10.02 8.65 -12.46
CA MET A 1 -8.89 9.02 -11.56
C MET A 1 -8.98 10.45 -11.02
N ALA A 2 -9.26 11.50 -11.82
CA ALA A 2 -9.29 12.90 -11.32
C ALA A 2 -10.17 13.11 -10.07
N ASN A 3 -11.36 12.48 -10.02
CA ASN A 3 -12.26 12.58 -8.87
C ASN A 3 -11.71 11.86 -7.62
N LEU A 4 -11.00 10.73 -7.79
CA LEU A 4 -10.39 10.02 -6.67
C LEU A 4 -9.25 10.85 -6.07
N ALA A 5 -8.36 11.40 -6.90
CA ALA A 5 -7.28 12.27 -6.45
C ALA A 5 -7.82 13.51 -5.69
N SER A 6 -8.86 14.16 -6.23
CA SER A 6 -9.48 15.33 -5.56
C SER A 6 -10.09 14.95 -4.21
N VAL A 7 -10.81 13.84 -4.13
CA VAL A 7 -11.38 13.38 -2.86
C VAL A 7 -10.29 13.00 -1.87
N THR A 8 -9.26 12.26 -2.31
CA THR A 8 -8.09 11.92 -1.49
C THR A 8 -7.42 13.16 -0.93
N LYS A 9 -7.16 14.18 -1.76
CA LYS A 9 -6.63 15.47 -1.31
C LYS A 9 -7.49 16.10 -0.21
N THR A 10 -8.80 16.14 -0.43
CA THR A 10 -9.75 16.74 0.52
C THR A 10 -9.78 16.01 1.86
N VAL A 11 -9.80 14.67 1.86
CA VAL A 11 -9.89 13.90 3.11
C VAL A 11 -8.57 13.86 3.88
N LEU A 12 -7.43 13.90 3.18
CA LEU A 12 -6.11 13.93 3.80
C LEU A 12 -5.81 15.28 4.48
N GLN A 13 -6.40 16.38 4.00
CA GLN A 13 -6.23 17.72 4.58
C GLN A 13 -4.74 18.12 4.74
N GLY A 14 -3.91 17.76 3.76
CA GLY A 14 -2.47 18.03 3.78
C GLY A 14 -1.65 17.04 4.61
N LYS A 15 -2.26 16.00 5.20
CA LYS A 15 -1.52 14.87 5.75
C LYS A 15 -0.87 14.10 4.61
N ASP A 16 0.41 13.81 4.80
CA ASP A 16 1.20 13.07 3.83
C ASP A 16 1.27 11.58 4.21
N LEU A 17 1.44 10.72 3.21
CA LEU A 17 1.62 9.28 3.39
C LEU A 17 3.11 9.02 3.63
N ASN A 18 3.49 8.98 4.91
CA ASN A 18 4.87 8.72 5.31
C ASN A 18 4.91 7.83 6.56
N GLU A 19 6.05 7.21 6.82
CA GLU A 19 6.24 6.29 7.95
C GLU A 19 6.18 6.95 9.34
N THR A 20 6.27 8.28 9.42
CA THR A 20 6.11 9.00 10.70
C THR A 20 4.65 9.23 11.07
N THR A 21 3.74 9.13 10.09
CA THR A 21 2.30 9.33 10.27
C THR A 21 1.50 8.02 10.15
N LEU A 22 2.09 6.97 9.59
CA LEU A 22 1.44 5.69 9.32
C LEU A 22 2.17 4.53 10.02
N PRO A 23 1.45 3.58 10.64
CA PRO A 23 2.04 2.36 11.19
C PRO A 23 2.35 1.36 10.06
N VAL A 24 3.44 1.60 9.31
CA VAL A 24 3.76 0.87 8.06
C VAL A 24 3.80 -0.65 8.21
N ASP A 25 4.18 -1.17 9.38
CA ASP A 25 4.25 -2.61 9.64
C ASP A 25 2.87 -3.26 9.82
N ASP A 26 1.85 -2.47 10.16
CA ASP A 26 0.46 -2.94 10.39
C ASP A 26 -0.45 -2.75 9.16
N ILE A 27 0.03 -2.03 8.15
CA ILE A 27 -0.71 -1.81 6.91
C ILE A 27 -0.48 -2.99 5.96
N GLN A 28 -1.55 -3.52 5.37
CA GLN A 28 -1.48 -4.60 4.39
C GLN A 28 -0.53 -4.19 3.26
N ARG A 29 0.61 -4.88 3.17
CA ARG A 29 1.55 -4.74 2.06
C ARG A 29 1.07 -5.48 0.81
N PHE A 30 1.53 -5.01 -0.33
CA PHE A 30 1.35 -5.60 -1.66
C PHE A 30 2.65 -5.58 -2.48
N ASP A 31 3.79 -5.73 -1.81
CA ASP A 31 5.06 -6.05 -2.44
C ASP A 31 5.90 -7.01 -1.59
N ARG A 32 7.00 -7.46 -2.20
CA ARG A 32 7.89 -8.46 -1.65
C ARG A 32 9.29 -7.84 -1.68
N PRO A 33 9.65 -7.01 -0.69
CA PRO A 33 11.03 -6.57 -0.59
C PRO A 33 11.93 -7.81 -0.55
N GLU A 34 12.85 -7.90 -1.51
CA GLU A 34 13.66 -9.10 -1.70
C GLU A 34 14.64 -9.27 -0.53
N LYS A 35 14.70 -10.48 0.04
CA LYS A 35 15.98 -11.04 0.50
C LYS A 35 16.74 -11.50 -0.74
N LEU A 36 17.25 -10.56 -1.54
CA LEU A 36 18.20 -10.92 -2.59
C LEU A 36 19.40 -11.54 -1.91
N ILE A 37 19.64 -12.78 -2.31
CA ILE A 37 20.79 -13.64 -2.00
C ILE A 37 21.99 -12.76 -1.59
N SER A 38 22.31 -12.80 -0.30
CA SER A 38 23.44 -12.14 0.36
C SER A 38 23.64 -10.63 0.07
N SER A 39 22.93 -9.75 0.78
CA SER A 39 23.54 -8.53 1.36
C SER A 39 22.56 -7.77 2.26
N ALA A 40 22.79 -7.84 3.58
CA ALA A 40 22.72 -6.79 4.61
C ALA A 40 21.59 -5.73 4.69
N TYR A 41 20.58 -5.71 3.83
CA TYR A 41 19.50 -4.72 3.88
C TYR A 41 18.16 -5.43 3.96
N ASP A 42 17.59 -5.44 5.16
CA ASP A 42 16.17 -5.71 5.33
C ASP A 42 15.42 -4.55 4.67
N LYS A 43 14.86 -4.81 3.50
CA LYS A 43 14.12 -3.80 2.75
C LYS A 43 12.70 -3.78 3.31
N SER A 44 12.24 -2.64 3.79
CA SER A 44 10.84 -2.45 4.18
C SER A 44 9.90 -2.53 2.97
N SER A 45 8.65 -2.93 3.19
CA SER A 45 7.64 -2.95 2.11
C SER A 45 7.40 -1.54 1.59
N ARG A 46 7.11 -1.39 0.30
CA ARG A 46 6.94 -0.06 -0.34
C ARG A 46 5.50 0.25 -0.70
N TYR A 47 4.76 -0.79 -1.10
CA TYR A 47 3.42 -0.63 -1.64
C TYR A 47 2.42 -1.26 -0.69
N PHE A 48 1.42 -0.48 -0.33
CA PHE A 48 0.47 -0.81 0.74
C PHE A 48 -0.97 -0.66 0.24
N ASP A 49 -1.92 -1.32 0.89
CA ASP A 49 -3.33 -1.19 0.59
C ASP A 49 -3.76 0.27 0.68
N PHE A 50 -4.33 0.78 -0.41
CA PHE A 50 -4.63 2.20 -0.50
C PHE A 50 -5.74 2.62 0.47
N ALA A 51 -6.81 1.83 0.60
CA ALA A 51 -7.91 2.20 1.49
C ALA A 51 -7.49 2.18 2.96
N GLN A 52 -6.79 1.12 3.39
CA GLN A 52 -6.26 1.07 4.75
C GLN A 52 -5.34 2.27 5.04
N SER A 53 -4.46 2.63 4.11
CA SER A 53 -3.55 3.78 4.27
C SER A 53 -4.31 5.10 4.47
N ILE A 54 -5.46 5.29 3.83
CA ILE A 54 -6.30 6.49 4.02
C ILE A 54 -7.10 6.41 5.33
N GLU A 55 -7.61 5.23 5.68
CA GLU A 55 -8.33 4.98 6.95
C GLU A 55 -7.48 5.37 8.16
N GLU A 56 -6.21 4.96 8.22
CA GLU A 56 -5.29 5.28 9.32
C GLU A 56 -5.04 6.80 9.51
N LEU A 57 -5.20 7.60 8.44
CA LEU A 57 -4.95 9.05 8.49
C LEU A 57 -6.20 9.89 8.68
N THR A 58 -7.40 9.31 8.64
CA THR A 58 -8.65 10.06 8.53
C THR A 58 -9.67 9.66 9.60
N SER A 59 -10.64 10.53 9.88
CA SER A 59 -11.79 10.14 10.70
C SER A 59 -12.73 9.21 9.93
N ASP A 60 -13.58 8.46 10.62
CA ASP A 60 -14.59 7.59 9.99
C ASP A 60 -15.44 8.30 8.92
N SER A 61 -15.80 9.57 9.17
CA SER A 61 -16.57 10.38 8.23
C SER A 61 -15.77 10.75 6.97
N GLN A 62 -14.50 11.10 7.12
CA GLN A 62 -13.59 11.38 6.01
C GLN A 62 -13.33 10.11 5.21
N TYR A 63 -13.05 8.99 5.89
CA TYR A 63 -12.85 7.70 5.26
C TYR A 63 -14.08 7.25 4.49
N GLY A 64 -15.29 7.42 5.04
CA GLY A 64 -16.54 7.10 4.35
C GLY A 64 -16.71 7.84 3.01
N VAL A 65 -16.35 9.12 2.96
CA VAL A 65 -16.36 9.93 1.72
C VAL A 65 -15.35 9.39 0.70
N PHE A 66 -14.14 9.06 1.16
CA PHE A 66 -13.10 8.47 0.32
C PHE A 66 -13.51 7.10 -0.21
N ASN A 67 -13.98 6.20 0.65
CA ASN A 67 -14.31 4.83 0.28
C ASN A 67 -15.47 4.79 -0.73
N ALA A 68 -16.47 5.66 -0.58
CA ALA A 68 -17.54 5.80 -1.56
C ALA A 68 -17.04 6.25 -2.96
N GLN A 69 -15.97 7.06 -3.02
CA GLN A 69 -15.34 7.43 -4.29
C GLN A 69 -14.41 6.33 -4.81
N LEU A 70 -13.77 5.57 -3.93
CA LEU A 70 -12.94 4.43 -4.28
C LEU A 70 -13.77 3.32 -4.93
N ASP A 71 -14.96 3.00 -4.39
CA ASP A 71 -15.86 1.98 -4.96
C ASP A 71 -16.35 2.34 -6.37
N LYS A 72 -16.48 3.64 -6.69
CA LYS A 72 -16.76 4.11 -8.05
C LYS A 72 -15.55 4.00 -8.99
N THR A 73 -14.35 3.96 -8.43
CA THR A 73 -13.09 3.92 -9.20
C THR A 73 -12.64 2.49 -9.44
N VAL A 74 -12.73 1.63 -8.42
CA VAL A 74 -12.39 0.21 -8.46
C VAL A 74 -13.70 -0.58 -8.55
N VAL A 75 -14.30 -0.59 -9.75
CA VAL A 75 -15.61 -1.20 -9.98
C VAL A 75 -15.63 -2.72 -9.86
N TRP A 76 -14.45 -3.35 -9.87
CA TRP A 76 -14.29 -4.77 -9.65
C TRP A 76 -12.93 -5.05 -9.00
N LYS A 77 -12.91 -5.95 -8.01
CA LYS A 77 -11.70 -6.46 -7.36
C LYS A 77 -11.95 -7.88 -6.84
N ALA A 78 -10.92 -8.72 -6.92
CA ALA A 78 -10.90 -10.05 -6.32
C ALA A 78 -9.47 -10.36 -5.88
N ALA A 79 -9.34 -11.12 -4.80
CA ALA A 79 -8.05 -11.60 -4.31
C ALA A 79 -8.21 -13.04 -3.78
N THR A 80 -7.16 -13.83 -3.91
CA THR A 80 -6.99 -15.06 -3.14
C THR A 80 -6.78 -14.70 -1.67
N LYS A 81 -6.92 -15.67 -0.74
CA LYS A 81 -6.57 -15.44 0.67
C LYS A 81 -5.08 -15.18 0.92
N ARG A 82 -4.24 -15.43 -0.09
CA ARG A 82 -2.79 -15.48 0.00
C ARG A 82 -2.17 -14.84 -1.23
N PHE A 83 -1.13 -14.04 -1.02
CA PHE A 83 -0.28 -13.53 -2.08
C PHE A 83 1.03 -14.30 -2.11
N LEU A 84 1.18 -15.22 -3.07
CA LEU A 84 2.40 -16.02 -3.29
C LEU A 84 2.95 -16.71 -2.02
N LEU A 85 2.06 -17.03 -1.07
CA LEU A 85 2.39 -17.82 0.10
C LEU A 85 2.33 -19.30 -0.29
N GLY A 86 3.42 -20.03 -0.07
CA GLY A 86 3.51 -21.45 -0.40
C GLY A 86 2.71 -22.32 0.56
N ASP A 87 2.40 -23.53 0.12
CA ASP A 87 1.86 -24.57 0.98
C ASP A 87 3.01 -25.47 1.44
N TYR A 88 3.35 -25.38 2.73
CA TYR A 88 4.38 -26.24 3.31
C TYR A 88 3.84 -27.68 3.42
N GLY A 89 4.52 -28.64 2.79
CA GLY A 89 4.28 -30.07 2.99
C GLY A 89 3.30 -30.78 2.04
N ASN A 90 2.83 -30.14 0.95
CA ASN A 90 1.94 -30.76 -0.05
C ASN A 90 2.60 -31.04 -1.42
N GLY A 91 3.93 -31.04 -1.49
CA GLY A 91 4.67 -31.35 -2.72
C GLY A 91 4.77 -30.21 -3.73
N THR A 92 4.25 -29.01 -3.42
CA THR A 92 4.56 -27.78 -4.18
C THR A 92 5.90 -27.19 -3.74
N PRO A 93 6.63 -26.47 -4.63
CA PRO A 93 7.88 -25.80 -4.26
C PRO A 93 7.68 -24.92 -3.03
N ASP A 94 8.67 -24.88 -2.15
CA ASP A 94 8.61 -24.09 -0.94
C ASP A 94 8.65 -22.60 -1.28
N PHE A 95 7.48 -21.95 -1.35
CA PHE A 95 7.42 -20.51 -1.64
C PHE A 95 7.72 -19.65 -0.40
N VAL A 96 8.24 -20.22 0.70
CA VAL A 96 8.83 -19.44 1.81
C VAL A 96 9.88 -18.45 1.28
N ASP A 97 10.60 -18.82 0.22
CA ASP A 97 11.58 -17.95 -0.46
C ASP A 97 10.96 -16.72 -1.14
N TYR A 98 9.65 -16.71 -1.39
CA TYR A 98 8.99 -15.61 -2.08
C TYR A 98 8.58 -14.48 -1.14
N ASN A 99 8.70 -14.64 0.18
CA ASN A 99 8.21 -13.66 1.18
C ASN A 99 6.71 -13.35 0.96
N GLY A 100 5.91 -14.39 0.70
CA GLY A 100 4.46 -14.30 0.54
C GLY A 100 3.75 -13.97 1.85
N PHE A 101 2.46 -13.60 1.77
CA PHE A 101 1.67 -13.15 2.92
C PHE A 101 0.18 -13.46 2.77
N PHE A 102 -0.56 -13.40 3.89
CA PHE A 102 -2.02 -13.42 3.88
C PHE A 102 -2.58 -12.06 3.49
N ILE A 103 -3.72 -12.08 2.78
CA ILE A 103 -4.44 -10.88 2.40
C ILE A 103 -5.64 -10.75 3.33
N GLU A 104 -5.53 -9.86 4.33
CA GLU A 104 -6.59 -9.54 5.29
C GLU A 104 -7.40 -8.31 4.85
N ARG A 105 -6.77 -7.40 4.11
CA ARG A 105 -7.39 -6.21 3.52
C ARG A 105 -7.06 -6.12 2.03
N HIS A 106 -8.02 -5.72 1.19
CA HIS A 106 -7.79 -5.56 -0.24
C HIS A 106 -8.77 -4.56 -0.85
N SER A 107 -8.28 -3.35 -1.08
CA SER A 107 -9.01 -2.25 -1.70
C SER A 107 -8.99 -2.31 -3.23
N GLY A 108 -8.09 -3.09 -3.82
CA GLY A 108 -7.87 -3.23 -5.26
C GLY A 108 -6.90 -2.20 -5.86
N LEU A 109 -6.35 -1.30 -5.03
CA LEU A 109 -5.28 -0.39 -5.41
C LEU A 109 -4.21 -0.37 -4.32
N THR A 110 -2.97 -0.09 -4.73
CA THR A 110 -1.87 0.15 -3.81
C THR A 110 -1.47 1.63 -3.83
N THR A 111 -0.87 2.08 -2.74
CA THR A 111 -0.18 3.37 -2.66
C THR A 111 1.23 3.18 -2.15
N TYR A 112 2.10 4.14 -2.48
CA TYR A 112 3.42 4.24 -1.88
C TYR A 112 3.33 5.04 -0.57
N ILE A 113 4.03 4.57 0.47
CA ILE A 113 4.26 5.32 1.72
C ILE A 113 5.73 5.71 1.75
N LYS A 114 6.01 7.01 1.88
CA LYS A 114 7.38 7.52 1.96
C LYS A 114 8.08 7.03 3.21
N GLN A 115 9.31 6.57 3.05
CA GLN A 115 10.15 6.00 4.12
C GLN A 115 11.58 6.50 3.97
N ASP A 116 12.26 6.81 5.07
CA ASP A 116 13.61 7.39 5.09
C ASP A 116 14.66 6.44 4.52
N VAL A 117 14.40 5.13 4.56
CA VAL A 117 15.26 4.11 3.92
C VAL A 117 15.24 4.19 2.38
N TYR A 118 14.29 4.91 1.78
CA TYR A 118 14.13 5.03 0.33
C TYR A 118 14.16 6.49 -0.19
N PRO A 119 15.23 7.27 0.07
CA PRO A 119 15.25 8.70 -0.24
C PRO A 119 15.10 9.00 -1.74
N VAL A 120 15.71 8.19 -2.60
CA VAL A 120 15.60 8.34 -4.06
C VAL A 120 14.18 8.03 -4.56
N LEU A 121 13.50 7.06 -3.94
CA LEU A 121 12.13 6.71 -4.30
C LEU A 121 11.14 7.77 -3.80
N ASN A 122 11.38 8.35 -2.61
CA ASN A 122 10.63 9.49 -2.10
C ASN A 122 10.69 10.65 -3.10
N GLU A 123 11.89 11.06 -3.53
CA GLU A 123 12.07 12.16 -4.50
C GLU A 123 11.38 11.84 -5.85
N ALA A 124 11.48 10.60 -6.32
CA ALA A 124 10.77 10.17 -7.53
C ALA A 124 9.25 10.22 -7.37
N TYR A 125 8.72 9.77 -6.23
CA TYR A 125 7.29 9.80 -5.92
C TYR A 125 6.75 11.22 -5.88
N GLU A 126 7.50 12.17 -5.31
CA GLU A 126 7.11 13.58 -5.23
C GLU A 126 6.98 14.26 -6.60
N ARG A 127 7.66 13.71 -7.62
CA ARG A 127 7.52 14.16 -9.02
C ARG A 127 6.33 13.55 -9.74
N SER A 128 5.69 12.53 -9.18
CA SER A 128 4.54 11.88 -9.82
C SER A 128 3.33 12.83 -9.91
N SER A 129 2.53 12.67 -10.95
CA SER A 129 1.28 13.43 -11.09
C SER A 129 0.28 13.10 -9.98
N TRP A 130 0.34 11.88 -9.43
CA TRP A 130 -0.50 11.45 -8.32
C TRP A 130 -0.15 12.22 -7.05
N TYR A 131 1.11 12.22 -6.62
CA TYR A 131 1.55 12.96 -5.44
C TYR A 131 1.15 14.44 -5.54
N ARG A 132 1.48 15.10 -6.65
CA ARG A 132 1.12 16.50 -6.89
C ARG A 132 -0.38 16.79 -6.88
N ALA A 133 -1.21 15.78 -7.16
CA ALA A 133 -2.67 15.93 -7.15
C ALA A 133 -3.27 15.73 -5.75
N ILE A 134 -2.60 15.00 -4.86
CA ILE A 134 -3.11 14.71 -3.51
C ILE A 134 -2.49 15.56 -2.40
N GLN A 135 -1.35 16.21 -2.67
CA GLN A 135 -0.74 17.22 -1.81
C GLN A 135 -1.32 18.62 -2.10
#